data_AF-A0A975WFI7-F1
#
_entry.id   AF-A0A975WFI7-F1
#
_cell.length_a   1.000
_cell.length_b   1.000
_cell.length_c   1.000
_cell.angle_alpha   90.00
_cell.angle_beta   90.00
_cell.angle_gamma   90.00
#
_symmetry.space_group_name_H-M   'P 1'
#
loop_
_entity.id
_entity.type
_entity.pdbx_description
1 polymer ?
#
loop_
_entity_poly.entity_id
_entity_poly.type
_entity_poly.pdbx_seq_one_letter_code
_entity_poly.pdbx_strand_id
1 'polypeptide(L)'
;MRIVEETLEDGASISVVARRNGVASNLLYRWRRLMLDGGAVAVSEDDNVTSNRAVRQMEDRIRELERQLGRKTLEVEILKEALDKTRVTTFPSWFSSGRSVYLRASRRLCA
;
A
#
# COMPACT_ATOMS: atom_id res chain seq x y z
N MET A 1 -27.82 -28.27 -5.91
CA MET A 1 -28.98 -28.60 -5.06
C MET A 1 -30.22 -28.59 -5.97
N ARG A 2 -30.44 -29.68 -6.72
CA ARG A 2 -31.27 -29.67 -7.94
C ARG A 2 -32.73 -29.20 -7.74
N ILE A 3 -33.32 -29.52 -6.59
CA ILE A 3 -34.73 -29.18 -6.29
C ILE A 3 -34.91 -27.66 -6.05
N VAL A 4 -33.92 -27.01 -5.43
CA VAL A 4 -33.99 -25.56 -5.18
C VAL A 4 -33.72 -24.78 -6.47
N GLU A 5 -32.82 -25.27 -7.33
CA GLU A 5 -32.54 -24.72 -8.67
C GLU A 5 -33.79 -24.77 -9.57
N GLU A 6 -34.57 -25.87 -9.51
CA GLU A 6 -35.87 -26.00 -10.21
C GLU A 6 -36.89 -24.92 -9.77
N THR A 7 -36.76 -24.35 -8.55
CA THR A 7 -37.62 -23.24 -8.10
C THR A 7 -37.20 -21.86 -8.61
N LEU A 8 -36.03 -21.77 -9.25
CA LEU A 8 -35.48 -20.53 -9.81
C LEU A 8 -35.71 -20.41 -11.33
N GLU A 9 -36.18 -21.47 -11.98
CA GLU A 9 -36.59 -21.45 -13.40
C GLU A 9 -37.84 -20.58 -13.60
N ASP A 10 -37.84 -19.76 -14.66
CA ASP A 10 -38.94 -18.85 -14.98
C ASP A 10 -40.25 -19.63 -15.19
N GLY A 11 -41.24 -19.35 -14.35
CA GLY A 11 -42.56 -20.00 -14.37
C GLY A 11 -42.74 -21.17 -13.39
N ALA A 12 -41.71 -21.57 -12.64
CA ALA A 12 -41.83 -22.63 -11.66
C ALA A 12 -42.44 -22.14 -10.32
N SER A 13 -43.63 -22.67 -9.98
CA SER A 13 -44.21 -22.47 -8.66
C SER A 13 -43.57 -23.41 -7.63
N ILE A 14 -43.11 -22.87 -6.50
CA ILE A 14 -42.56 -23.62 -5.36
C ILE A 14 -43.49 -24.77 -4.95
N SER A 15 -44.81 -24.54 -4.97
CA SER A 15 -45.82 -25.54 -4.61
C SER A 15 -45.94 -26.68 -5.62
N VAL A 16 -45.60 -26.45 -6.88
CA VAL A 16 -45.57 -27.48 -7.93
C VAL A 16 -44.30 -28.33 -7.78
N VAL A 17 -43.15 -27.67 -7.61
CA VAL A 17 -41.85 -28.34 -7.39
C VAL A 17 -41.87 -29.19 -6.11
N ALA A 18 -42.44 -28.66 -5.03
CA ALA A 18 -42.64 -29.36 -3.76
C ALA A 18 -43.45 -30.66 -3.93
N ARG A 19 -44.58 -30.60 -4.65
CA ARG A 19 -45.43 -31.78 -4.90
C ARG A 19 -44.74 -32.82 -5.79
N ARG A 20 -44.05 -32.40 -6.85
CA ARG A 20 -43.31 -33.29 -7.75
C ARG A 20 -42.18 -34.03 -7.04
N ASN A 21 -41.53 -33.37 -6.11
CA ASN A 21 -40.38 -33.92 -5.38
C ASN A 21 -40.76 -34.54 -4.02
N GLY A 22 -42.04 -34.53 -3.63
CA GLY A 22 -42.48 -35.08 -2.34
C GLY A 22 -41.98 -34.31 -1.11
N VAL A 23 -41.66 -33.02 -1.26
CA VAL A 23 -41.09 -32.17 -0.22
C VAL A 23 -42.13 -31.17 0.29
N ALA A 24 -42.11 -30.85 1.58
CA ALA A 24 -42.96 -29.80 2.13
C ALA A 24 -42.61 -28.41 1.56
N SER A 25 -43.61 -27.66 1.10
CA SER A 25 -43.42 -26.33 0.50
C SER A 25 -42.70 -25.35 1.43
N ASN A 26 -42.98 -25.39 2.74
CA ASN A 26 -42.30 -24.56 3.74
C ASN A 26 -40.79 -24.86 3.85
N LEU A 27 -40.40 -26.13 3.71
CA LEU A 27 -38.99 -26.54 3.73
C LEU A 27 -38.26 -26.03 2.48
N LEU A 28 -38.91 -26.15 1.32
CA LEU A 28 -38.37 -25.67 0.06
C LEU A 28 -38.24 -24.14 0.02
N TYR A 29 -39.20 -23.42 0.62
CA TYR A 29 -39.14 -21.97 0.81
C TYR A 29 -37.95 -21.57 1.67
N ARG A 30 -37.74 -22.29 2.79
CA ARG A 30 -36.61 -22.05 3.70
C ARG A 30 -35.27 -22.33 3.02
N TRP A 31 -35.14 -23.40 2.26
CA TRP A 31 -33.91 -23.72 1.52
C TRP A 31 -33.61 -22.72 0.40
N ARG A 32 -34.63 -22.30 -0.37
CA ARG A 32 -34.48 -21.22 -1.37
C ARG A 32 -33.98 -19.93 -0.73
N ARG A 33 -34.59 -19.54 0.39
CA ARG A 33 -34.16 -18.36 1.15
C ARG A 33 -32.72 -18.49 1.63
N LEU A 34 -32.35 -19.63 2.23
CA LEU A 34 -30.98 -19.86 2.71
C LEU A 34 -29.94 -19.89 1.57
N MET A 35 -30.29 -20.36 0.38
CA MET A 35 -29.37 -20.31 -0.76
C MET A 35 -29.17 -18.89 -1.29
N LEU A 36 -30.23 -18.09 -1.35
CA LEU A 36 -30.14 -16.69 -1.78
C LEU A 36 -29.42 -15.83 -0.73
N ASP A 37 -29.79 -15.99 0.55
CA ASP A 37 -29.18 -15.27 1.66
C ASP A 37 -27.74 -15.75 1.91
N GLY A 38 -27.46 -17.05 1.78
CA GLY A 38 -26.13 -17.63 1.92
C GLY A 38 -25.16 -17.19 0.82
N GLY A 39 -25.65 -16.96 -0.40
CA GLY A 39 -24.87 -16.33 -1.46
C GLY A 39 -24.51 -14.88 -1.14
N ALA A 40 -25.44 -14.12 -0.54
CA ALA A 40 -25.19 -12.74 -0.13
C ALA A 40 -24.20 -12.64 1.06
N VAL A 41 -24.29 -13.55 2.03
CA VAL A 41 -23.39 -13.59 3.19
C VAL A 41 -21.97 -14.04 2.78
N ALA A 42 -21.84 -15.05 1.92
CA ALA A 42 -20.53 -15.52 1.44
C ALA A 42 -19.80 -14.45 0.61
N VAL A 43 -20.50 -13.71 -0.25
CA VAL A 43 -19.92 -12.60 -1.02
C VAL A 43 -19.50 -11.45 -0.09
N SER A 44 -20.32 -11.12 0.92
CA SER A 44 -19.99 -10.08 1.91
C SER A 44 -18.78 -10.44 2.79
N GLU A 45 -18.63 -11.71 3.18
CA GLU A 45 -17.45 -12.18 3.91
C GLU A 45 -16.18 -12.11 3.06
N ASP A 46 -16.24 -12.52 1.79
CA ASP A 46 -15.08 -12.52 0.89
C ASP A 46 -14.62 -11.09 0.55
N ASP A 47 -15.56 -10.16 0.36
CA ASP A 47 -15.28 -8.73 0.16
C ASP A 47 -14.67 -8.08 1.42
N ASN A 48 -15.15 -8.44 2.62
CA ASN A 48 -14.59 -7.93 3.88
C ASN A 48 -13.15 -8.42 4.10
N VAL A 49 -12.89 -9.71 3.86
CA VAL A 49 -11.55 -10.29 3.99
C VAL A 49 -10.58 -9.71 2.96
N THR A 50 -11.05 -9.50 1.73
CA THR A 50 -10.25 -8.89 0.64
C THR A 50 -9.96 -7.42 0.92
N SER A 51 -10.94 -6.66 1.40
CA SER A 51 -10.78 -5.26 1.82
C SER A 51 -9.75 -5.13 2.94
N ASN A 52 -9.83 -5.97 3.98
CA ASN A 52 -8.88 -5.95 5.10
C ASN A 52 -7.45 -6.30 4.65
N ARG A 53 -7.31 -7.21 3.69
CA ARG A 53 -6.00 -7.59 3.13
C ARG A 53 -5.32 -6.44 2.38
N ALA A 54 -6.07 -5.73 1.54
CA ALA A 54 -5.55 -4.58 0.80
C ALA A 54 -5.15 -3.45 1.76
N VAL A 55 -5.96 -3.19 2.79
CA VAL A 55 -5.65 -2.19 3.82
C VAL A 55 -4.36 -2.53 4.56
N ARG A 56 -4.18 -3.78 5.02
CA ARG A 56 -2.94 -4.21 5.69
C ARG A 56 -1.71 -4.07 4.80
N GLN A 57 -1.82 -4.42 3.52
CA GLN A 57 -0.72 -4.27 2.57
C GLN A 57 -0.33 -2.79 2.36
N MET A 58 -1.32 -1.89 2.35
CA MET A 58 -1.08 -0.45 2.28
C MET A 58 -0.42 0.08 3.56
N GLU A 59 -0.87 -0.36 4.74
CA GLU A 59 -0.26 0.00 6.03
C GLU A 59 1.20 -0.44 6.12
N ASP A 60 1.52 -1.65 5.66
CA ASP A 60 2.90 -2.15 5.61
C ASP A 60 3.77 -1.30 4.66
N ARG A 61 3.21 -0.89 3.51
CA ARG A 61 3.91 -0.03 2.57
C ARG A 61 4.17 1.36 3.14
N ILE A 62 3.20 1.93 3.87
CA ILE A 62 3.34 3.21 4.56
C ILE A 62 4.48 3.12 5.59
N ARG A 63 4.49 2.09 6.45
CA ARG A 63 5.56 1.91 7.45
C ARG A 63 6.95 1.79 6.83
N GLU A 64 7.08 1.08 5.71
CA GLU A 64 8.37 0.97 5.02
C GLU A 64 8.80 2.31 4.41
N LEU A 65 7.88 3.06 3.80
CA LEU A 65 8.16 4.38 3.24
C LEU A 65 8.57 5.37 4.33
N GLU A 66 7.89 5.37 5.47
CA GLU A 66 8.25 6.21 6.63
C GLU A 66 9.67 5.89 7.13
N ARG A 67 10.04 4.61 7.22
CA ARG A 67 11.40 4.20 7.58
C ARG A 67 12.43 4.66 6.56
N GLN A 68 12.14 4.54 5.27
CA GLN A 68 13.03 5.01 4.19
C GLN A 68 13.24 6.51 4.26
N LEU A 69 12.15 7.26 4.50
CA LEU A 69 12.19 8.70 4.63
C LEU A 69 13.05 9.11 5.83
N GLY A 70 12.89 8.47 6.98
CA GLY A 70 13.76 8.70 8.15
C GLY A 70 15.25 8.48 7.86
N ARG A 71 15.61 7.38 7.17
CA ARG A 71 17.00 7.12 6.75
C ARG A 71 17.54 8.23 5.85
N LYS A 72 16.76 8.65 4.85
CA LYS A 72 17.17 9.69 3.90
C LYS A 72 17.26 11.07 4.52
N THR A 73 16.38 11.41 5.46
CA THR A 73 16.48 12.68 6.20
C THR A 73 17.80 12.77 6.96
N LEU A 74 18.18 11.70 7.67
CA LEU A 74 19.46 11.65 8.38
C LEU A 74 20.66 11.74 7.43
N GLU A 75 20.64 11.01 6.31
CA GLU A 75 21.70 11.15 5.28
C GLU A 75 21.84 12.60 4.80
N VAL A 76 20.73 13.28 4.51
CA VAL A 76 20.73 14.67 4.05
C VAL A 76 21.29 15.63 5.12
N GLU A 77 20.94 15.44 6.39
CA GLU A 77 21.48 16.24 7.49
C GLU A 77 22.99 16.08 7.63
N ILE A 78 23.49 14.83 7.61
CA ILE A 78 24.93 14.54 7.67
C ILE A 78 25.67 15.16 6.49
N LEU A 79 25.12 15.04 5.28
CA LEU A 79 25.73 15.60 4.07
C LEU A 79 25.78 17.13 4.13
N LYS A 80 24.74 17.79 4.66
CA LYS A 80 24.74 19.24 4.88
C LYS A 80 25.80 19.65 5.89
N GLU A 81 25.91 18.95 7.01
CA GLU A 81 26.92 19.23 8.03
C GLU A 81 28.35 19.08 7.49
N ALA A 82 28.60 18.04 6.68
CA ALA A 82 29.89 17.85 6.01
C ALA A 82 30.19 18.97 5.01
N LEU A 83 29.18 19.41 4.24
CA LEU A 83 29.32 20.54 3.33
C LEU A 83 29.62 21.85 4.07
N ASP A 84 28.97 22.10 5.19
CA ASP A 84 29.20 23.31 5.98
C ASP A 84 30.61 23.32 6.59
N LYS A 85 31.10 22.17 7.08
CA LYS A 85 32.49 22.03 7.55
C LYS A 85 33.51 22.36 6.46
N THR A 86 33.31 21.88 5.24
CA THR A 86 34.24 22.15 4.11
C THR A 86 34.19 23.61 3.67
N ARG A 87 33.01 24.25 3.68
CA ARG A 87 32.85 25.68 3.38
C ARG A 87 33.56 26.59 4.38
N VAL A 88 33.58 26.23 5.66
CA VAL A 88 34.26 26.98 6.71
C VAL A 88 35.79 26.87 6.63
N THR A 89 36.31 25.71 6.20
CA THR A 89 37.77 25.50 6.12
C THR A 89 38.41 25.95 4.82
N THR A 90 37.65 26.08 3.73
CA THR A 90 38.21 26.40 2.40
C THR A 90 38.69 27.85 2.28
N PHE A 91 38.21 28.76 3.12
CA PHE A 91 38.74 30.13 3.21
C PHE A 91 39.25 30.41 4.63
N PRO A 92 40.57 30.32 4.87
CA PRO A 92 41.16 30.81 6.11
C PRO A 92 40.78 32.28 6.31
N SER A 93 40.43 32.68 7.54
CA SER A 93 40.06 34.06 7.90
C SER A 93 41.14 35.12 7.62
N TRP A 94 42.34 34.68 7.24
CA TRP A 94 43.49 35.49 6.88
C TRP A 94 43.46 35.89 5.38
N PHE A 95 42.56 35.29 4.59
CA PHE A 95 42.37 35.59 3.16
C PHE A 95 41.42 36.79 2.91
N SER A 96 40.65 37.23 3.92
CA SER A 96 39.70 38.35 3.80
C SER A 96 40.26 39.72 4.18
N SER A 97 41.52 39.80 4.65
CA SER A 97 42.22 41.08 4.86
C SER A 97 43.36 41.21 3.86
N GLY A 98 43.11 41.98 2.80
CA GLY A 98 44.06 42.21 1.72
C GLY A 98 45.39 42.79 2.22
N ARG A 99 46.42 41.96 2.28
CA ARG A 99 47.82 42.37 2.07
C ARG A 99 48.55 41.24 1.35
N SER A 100 48.67 41.43 0.04
CA SER A 100 49.48 40.63 -0.88
C SER A 100 50.95 40.61 -0.43
N VAL A 101 51.46 39.43 -0.09
CA VAL A 101 52.90 39.13 -0.09
C VAL A 101 53.05 37.67 -0.54
N TYR A 102 53.96 37.41 -1.47
CA TYR A 102 54.33 36.10 -2.05
C TYR A 102 53.63 35.67 -3.34
N LEU A 103 53.79 36.49 -4.39
CA LEU A 103 54.20 35.96 -5.71
C LEU A 103 55.74 35.99 -5.80
N ARG A 104 56.41 35.01 -5.17
CA ARG A 104 57.84 34.76 -5.42
C ARG A 104 58.17 33.28 -5.28
N ALA A 105 57.52 32.43 -6.05
CA ALA A 105 57.95 31.03 -6.21
C ALA A 105 57.38 30.40 -7.50
N SER A 106 57.52 31.05 -8.65
CA SER A 106 57.24 30.37 -9.93
C SER A 106 57.99 30.99 -11.11
N ARG A 107 59.32 31.09 -11.00
CA ARG A 107 60.24 31.28 -12.14
C ARG A 107 61.50 30.42 -11.96
N ARG A 108 61.29 29.14 -11.64
CA ARG A 108 62.28 28.06 -11.81
C ARG A 108 61.50 26.81 -12.18
N LEU A 109 60.94 26.79 -13.39
CA LEU A 109 60.41 25.61 -14.09
C LEU A 109 59.75 26.11 -15.37
N CYS A 110 60.57 26.56 -16.32
CA CYS A 110 60.38 26.50 -17.76
C CYS A 110 61.70 27.03 -18.36
N ALA A 111 62.29 26.22 -19.23
CA ALA A 111 63.52 26.49 -19.96
C ALA A 111 63.43 27.74 -20.83
#